data_AF-A0A6B2SKI9-F1
#
_entry.id   AF-A0A6B2SKI9-F1
#
_cell.length_a   1.000
_cell.length_b   1.000
_cell.length_c   1.000
_cell.angle_alpha   90.00
_cell.angle_beta   90.00
_cell.angle_gamma   90.00
#
_symmetry.space_group_name_H-M   'P 1'
#
loop_
_entity.id
_entity.type
_entity.pdbx_description
1 polymer ?
#
loop_
_entity_poly.entity_id
_entity_poly.type
_entity_poly.pdbx_seq_one_letter_code
_entity_poly.pdbx_strand_id
1 'polypeptide(L)' 'WPRGHAGRRIVAEAYRTAQGQGRDPVLAVMGATGHGRRKALRLIAGARDAGLLTPRHHRR' A
#
# COMPACT_ATOMS: atom_id res chain seq x y z
N TRP A 1 -11.84 5.12 7.43
CA TRP A 1 -10.56 5.23 6.68
C TRP A 1 -10.14 6.69 6.56
N PRO A 2 -8.95 7.08 7.06
CA PRO A 2 -8.48 8.46 6.98
C PRO A 2 -8.27 8.90 5.53
N ARG A 3 -8.67 10.14 5.22
CA ARG A 3 -8.55 10.72 3.87
C ARG A 3 -7.15 11.31 3.66
N GLY A 4 -6.77 11.49 2.39
CA GLY A 4 -5.56 12.21 2.01
C GLY A 4 -4.25 11.55 2.48
N HIS A 5 -3.29 12.37 2.91
CA HIS A 5 -1.92 11.95 3.19
C HIS A 5 -1.81 10.91 4.33
N ALA A 6 -2.61 11.05 5.38
CA ALA A 6 -2.62 10.11 6.51
C ALA A 6 -3.00 8.68 6.08
N GLY A 7 -4.01 8.53 5.22
CA GLY A 7 -4.37 7.22 4.65
C GLY A 7 -3.27 6.63 3.79
N ARG A 8 -2.58 7.46 3.00
CA ARG A 8 -1.46 7.00 2.17
C ARG A 8 -0.28 6.51 2.99
N ARG A 9 0.03 7.15 4.14
CA ARG A 9 1.09 6.70 5.06
C ARG A 9 0.77 5.32 5.66
N ILE A 10 -0.46 5.10 6.13
CA ILE A 10 -0.89 3.80 6.67
C ILE A 10 -0.77 2.69 5.61
N VAL A 11 -1.19 2.98 4.37
CA VAL A 11 -1.05 2.03 3.26
C VAL A 11 0.41 1.73 2.98
N ALA A 12 1.26 2.75 2.93
CA ALA A 12 2.68 2.58 2.66
C ALA A 12 3.39 1.78 3.75
N GLU A 13 3.04 2.01 5.01
CA GLU A 13 3.56 1.26 6.15
C GLU A 13 3.14 -0.21 6.09
N ALA A 14 1.84 -0.50 5.97
CA ALA A 14 1.34 -1.87 5.87
C ALA A 14 1.97 -2.62 4.69
N TYR A 15 2.11 -1.95 3.55
CA TYR A 15 2.75 -2.50 2.36
C TYR A 15 4.23 -2.84 2.59
N ARG A 16 5.02 -1.91 3.14
CA ARG A 16 6.46 -2.11 3.40
C ARG A 16 6.70 -3.16 4.46
N THR A 17 5.90 -3.18 5.52
CA THR A 17 5.98 -4.21 6.57
C THR A 17 5.71 -5.60 6.00
N ALA A 18 4.66 -5.75 5.18
CA ALA A 18 4.38 -7.01 4.51
C ALA A 18 5.50 -7.43 3.56
N GLN A 19 6.03 -6.48 2.77
CA GLN A 19 7.16 -6.73 1.88
C GLN A 19 8.41 -7.20 2.63
N GLY A 20 8.77 -6.55 3.74
CA GLY A 20 9.90 -6.94 4.57
C GLY A 20 9.73 -8.29 5.25
N GLN A 21 8.48 -8.72 5.48
CA GLN A 21 8.13 -10.03 6.04
C GLN A 21 7.91 -11.11 4.97
N GLY A 22 8.07 -10.80 3.68
CA GLY A 22 7.75 -11.75 2.59
C GLY A 22 6.27 -12.11 2.47
N ARG A 23 5.37 -11.31 3.04
CA ARG A 23 3.91 -11.50 3.00
C ARG A 23 3.29 -10.74 1.83
N ASP A 24 2.09 -11.15 1.41
CA ASP A 24 1.35 -10.45 0.34
C ASP A 24 0.98 -9.01 0.77
N PRO A 25 1.53 -7.97 0.09
CA PRO A 25 1.30 -6.59 0.49
C PRO A 25 -0.14 -6.12 0.24
N VAL A 26 -0.86 -6.72 -0.71
CA VAL A 26 -2.25 -6.35 -1.01
C VAL A 26 -3.17 -6.85 0.10
N LEU A 27 -2.97 -8.08 0.58
CA LEU A 27 -3.69 -8.64 1.71
C LEU A 27 -3.42 -7.85 2.99
N ALA A 28 -2.16 -7.45 3.24
CA ALA A 28 -1.83 -6.60 4.38
C ALA A 28 -2.55 -5.24 4.34
N VAL A 29 -2.62 -4.61 3.16
CA VAL A 29 -3.39 -3.37 2.97
C VAL A 29 -4.89 -3.61 3.11
N MET A 30 -5.43 -4.74 2.63
CA MET A 30 -6.83 -5.09 2.84
C MET A 30 -7.14 -5.20 4.34
N GLY A 31 -6.29 -5.89 5.10
CA GLY A 31 -6.42 -6.02 6.55
C GLY A 31 -6.30 -4.68 7.29
N ALA A 32 -5.31 -3.87 6.95
CA ALA A 32 -5.07 -2.58 7.60
C ALA A 32 -6.16 -1.54 7.28
N THR A 33 -6.81 -1.63 6.11
CA THR A 33 -7.77 -0.62 5.65
C THR A 33 -9.23 -1.05 5.74
N GLY A 34 -9.50 -2.35 5.91
CA GLY A 34 -10.84 -2.94 5.85
C GLY A 34 -11.47 -2.93 4.46
N HIS A 35 -10.74 -2.56 3.40
CA HIS A 35 -11.29 -2.52 2.05
C HIS A 35 -10.99 -3.80 1.26
N GLY A 36 -11.86 -4.10 0.28
CA GLY A 36 -11.60 -5.15 -0.69
C GLY A 36 -10.43 -4.83 -1.64
N ARG A 37 -9.97 -5.88 -2.34
CA ARG A 37 -8.80 -5.87 -3.23
C ARG A 37 -8.74 -4.70 -4.21
N ARG A 38 -9.85 -4.40 -4.90
CA ARG A 38 -9.92 -3.32 -5.90
C ARG A 38 -9.56 -1.95 -5.28
N LYS A 39 -10.05 -1.67 -4.08
CA LYS A 39 -9.80 -0.38 -3.42
C LYS A 39 -8.42 -0.35 -2.77
N ALA A 40 -7.95 -1.48 -2.22
CA ALA A 40 -6.57 -1.62 -1.74
C ALA A 40 -5.54 -1.31 -2.84
N LEU A 41 -5.72 -1.83 -4.06
CA LEU A 41 -4.84 -1.54 -5.19
C LEU A 41 -4.82 -0.06 -5.57
N ARG A 42 -5.98 0.63 -5.56
CA ARG A 42 -6.06 2.08 -5.80
C ARG A 42 -5.35 2.89 -4.72
N LEU A 43 -5.46 2.48 -3.46
CA LEU A 43 -4.75 3.13 -2.36
C LEU A 43 -3.24 2.95 -2.48
N ILE A 44 -2.78 1.75 -2.87
CA ILE A 44 -1.36 1.48 -3.13
C ILE A 44 -0.85 2.34 -4.30
N ALA A 45 -1.62 2.45 -5.39
CA ALA A 45 -1.28 3.33 -6.51
C ALA A 45 -1.13 4.79 -6.05
N GLY A 46 -2.12 5.33 -5.32
CA GLY A 46 -2.02 6.69 -4.79
C GLY A 46 -0.89 6.90 -3.77
N ALA A 47 -0.45 5.86 -3.07
CA ALA A 47 0.73 5.92 -2.22
C ALA A 47 2.05 5.91 -3.02
N ARG A 48 2.10 5.22 -4.17
CA ARG A 48 3.22 5.29 -5.13
C ARG A 48 3.29 6.67 -5.78
N ASP A 49 2.17 7.21 -6.24
CA ASP A 49 2.11 8.53 -6.86
C ASP A 49 2.56 9.64 -5.89
N ALA A 50 2.33 9.43 -4.59
CA ALA A 50 2.80 10.32 -3.52
C ALA A 50 4.28 10.08 -3.10
N GLY A 51 5.01 9.18 -3.77
CA GLY A 51 6.40 8.85 -3.47
C GLY A 51 6.63 8.08 -2.16
N LEU A 52 5.58 7.54 -1.53
CA LEU A 52 5.68 6.82 -0.25
C LEU A 52 6.06 5.35 -0.43
N LEU A 53 5.85 4.81 -1.62
CA LEU A 53 6.20 3.45 -1.99
C LEU A 53 7.16 3.48 -3.17
N THR A 54 8.08 2.51 -3.19
CA THR A 54 8.93 2.32 -4.36
C THR A 54 8.06 2.03 -5.58
N PRO A 55 8.38 2.63 -6.75
CA PRO A 55 7.83 2.17 -8.01
C PRO A 55 8.07 0.66 -8.12
N ARG A 56 7.10 -0.10 -8.65
CA ARG A 56 7.36 -1.51 -8.96
C ARG A 56 8.57 -1.52 -9.89
N HIS A 57 9.68 -2.04 -9.38
CA HIS A 57 10.94 -2.12 -10.09
C HIS A 57 10.68 -2.53 -11.55
N HIS A 58 10.99 -1.63 -12.48
CA HIS A 58 11.47 -2.05 -13.78
C HIS A 58 12.80 -2.76 -13.49
N ARG A 59 12.72 -4.06 -13.20
CA ARG A 59 13.88 -4.91 -13.02
C ARG A 59 14.48 -5.07 -14.42
N ARG A 60 15.62 -4.39 -14.64
CA ARG A 60 16.57 -4.76 -15.68
C ARG A 60 17.66 -5.61 -15.03
#